data_AF-A0A926Z0W7-F1
#
_entry.id   AF-A0A926Z0W7-F1
#
_cell.length_a   1.000
_cell.length_b   1.000
_cell.length_c   1.000
_cell.angle_alpha   90.00
_cell.angle_beta   90.00
_cell.angle_gamma   90.00
#
_symmetry.space_group_name_H-M   'P 1'
#
loop_
_entity.id
_entity.type
_entity.pdbx_description
1 polymer ?
#
loop_
_entity_poly.entity_id
_entity_poly.type
_entity_poly.pdbx_seq_one_letter_code
_entity_poly.pdbx_strand_id
1 'polypeptide(L)'
;MFLRKNHAKFTTHIVLVILSFILTTNNVVVGHTIKIDKNVGATLHIEPNDTPTAGEVSQVWLALTRQGGKVIPLEDCNCQLSIYNEPHNNQKTPLLQPTLKPIQAERYEGIPGADVTFPKPGNYLLQLTGKPIKSGDFEYFNLHFSVTVATGKSVNITNTKPSINPNIKANTKQLLDNIIEPQESPSIIGLLSSLLVGIFIILGIVLFMMQADKRG
;
A
#
# COMPACT_ATOMS: atom_id res chain seq x y z
N MET A 1 17.94 52.91 25.71
CA MET A 1 16.83 51.97 26.00
C MET A 1 16.03 51.64 24.73
N PHE A 2 16.63 51.01 23.70
CA PHE A 2 15.92 50.71 22.43
C PHE A 2 16.30 49.39 21.73
N LEU A 3 17.11 48.52 22.35
CA LEU A 3 17.61 47.28 21.70
C LEU A 3 16.88 45.98 22.13
N ARG A 4 15.80 46.05 22.90
CA ARG A 4 15.11 44.85 23.43
C ARG A 4 13.87 44.42 22.62
N LYS A 5 13.37 45.25 21.71
CA LYS A 5 12.06 45.06 21.05
C LYS A 5 12.10 44.20 19.78
N ASN A 6 13.26 44.09 19.13
CA ASN A 6 13.42 43.40 17.85
C ASN A 6 13.74 41.90 17.99
N HIS A 7 14.40 41.50 19.07
CA HIS A 7 14.67 40.09 19.35
C HIS A 7 13.39 39.29 19.65
N ALA A 8 12.44 39.87 20.39
CA ALA A 8 11.20 39.19 20.75
C ALA A 8 10.35 38.81 19.52
N LYS A 9 10.25 39.71 18.53
CA LYS A 9 9.47 39.46 17.30
C LYS A 9 10.09 38.38 16.41
N PHE A 10 11.41 38.37 16.31
CA PHE A 10 12.14 37.38 15.52
C PHE A 10 12.01 35.97 16.11
N THR A 11 12.11 35.85 17.43
CA THR A 11 11.89 34.57 18.13
C THR A 11 10.46 34.06 17.97
N THR A 12 9.44 34.93 18.02
CA THR A 12 8.04 34.52 17.83
C THR A 12 7.77 34.01 16.41
N HIS A 13 8.37 34.62 15.38
CA HIS A 13 8.20 34.16 14.00
C HIS A 13 8.89 32.82 13.74
N ILE A 14 10.07 32.58 14.32
CA ILE A 14 10.75 31.28 14.23
C ILE A 14 9.91 30.18 14.88
N VAL A 15 9.35 30.43 16.08
CA VAL A 15 8.48 29.47 16.77
C VAL A 15 7.22 29.17 15.95
N LEU A 16 6.60 30.18 15.32
CA LEU A 16 5.42 29.98 14.46
C LEU A 16 5.73 29.20 13.18
N VAL A 17 6.89 29.42 12.56
CA VAL A 17 7.32 28.67 11.38
C VAL A 17 7.64 27.21 11.74
N ILE A 18 8.31 26.97 12.87
CA ILE A 18 8.58 25.60 13.36
C ILE A 18 7.26 24.89 13.70
N LEU A 19 6.32 25.56 14.37
CA LEU A 19 5.00 25.00 14.70
C LEU A 19 4.17 24.69 13.45
N SER A 20 4.24 25.55 12.43
CA SER A 20 3.57 25.32 11.14
C SER A 20 4.15 24.12 10.39
N PHE A 21 5.46 23.86 10.50
CA PHE A 21 6.10 22.74 9.80
C PHE A 21 5.73 21.39 10.42
N ILE A 22 5.64 21.32 11.77
CA ILE A 22 5.24 20.11 12.52
C ILE A 22 3.81 19.66 12.17
N LEU A 23 2.92 20.59 11.78
CA LEU A 23 1.52 20.30 11.46
C LEU A 23 1.30 19.63 10.09
N THR A 24 2.33 19.50 9.24
CA THR A 24 2.16 19.09 7.82
C THR A 24 2.55 17.66 7.48
N THR A 25 2.94 16.82 8.45
CA THR A 25 3.52 15.49 8.17
C THR A 25 2.64 14.29 8.56
N ASN A 26 1.32 14.33 8.32
CA ASN A 26 0.41 13.21 8.63
C ASN A 26 -0.01 12.40 7.40
N ASN A 27 0.91 12.13 6.46
CA ASN A 27 0.64 11.14 5.42
C ASN A 27 0.92 9.75 5.98
N VAL A 28 -0.11 9.10 6.53
CA VAL A 28 -0.05 7.68 6.88
C VAL A 28 -0.05 6.89 5.58
N VAL A 29 1.14 6.48 5.14
CA VAL A 29 1.26 5.41 4.14
C VAL A 29 0.76 4.15 4.82
N VAL A 30 -0.35 3.59 4.33
CA VAL A 30 -0.81 2.24 4.71
C VAL A 30 0.16 1.26 4.07
N GLY A 31 1.34 1.13 4.68
CA GLY A 31 2.32 0.12 4.31
C GLY A 31 1.83 -1.27 4.72
N HIS A 32 2.24 -2.28 3.96
CA HIS A 32 1.84 -3.67 4.08
C HIS A 32 1.69 -4.12 5.55
N THR A 33 0.50 -4.58 5.91
CA THR A 33 0.23 -5.01 7.28
C THR A 33 0.73 -6.43 7.49
N ILE A 34 1.72 -6.59 8.37
CA ILE A 34 2.20 -7.89 8.81
C ILE A 34 1.33 -8.37 9.98
N LYS A 35 0.86 -9.62 9.91
CA LYS A 35 0.20 -10.32 11.02
C LYS A 35 1.06 -11.49 11.44
N ILE A 36 1.12 -11.73 12.75
CA ILE A 36 1.90 -12.82 13.34
C ILE A 36 0.98 -13.63 14.25
N ASP A 37 1.08 -14.95 14.13
CA ASP A 37 0.47 -15.90 15.05
C ASP A 37 1.50 -17.01 15.31
N LYS A 38 1.83 -17.20 16.60
CA LYS A 38 2.92 -18.07 17.07
C LYS A 38 4.23 -17.80 16.32
N ASN A 39 4.72 -18.79 15.58
CA ASN A 39 5.97 -18.72 14.83
C ASN A 39 5.78 -18.45 13.32
N VAL A 40 4.58 -18.03 12.90
CA VAL A 40 4.26 -17.70 11.51
C VAL A 40 3.89 -16.22 11.38
N GLY A 41 4.58 -15.52 10.48
CA GLY A 41 4.24 -14.18 10.03
C GLY A 41 3.71 -14.21 8.59
N ALA A 42 2.75 -13.34 8.29
CA ALA A 42 2.20 -13.17 6.96
C ALA A 42 2.06 -11.69 6.61
N THR A 43 2.45 -11.35 5.39
CA THR A 43 2.18 -10.04 4.78
C THR A 43 1.14 -10.25 3.69
N LEU A 44 0.01 -9.56 3.80
CA LEU A 44 -1.03 -9.57 2.77
C LEU A 44 -0.75 -8.48 1.73
N HIS A 45 -0.89 -8.84 0.46
CA HIS A 45 -0.96 -7.91 -0.66
C HIS A 45 -2.14 -8.24 -1.56
N ILE A 46 -2.70 -7.20 -2.18
CA ILE A 46 -3.81 -7.31 -3.14
C ILE A 46 -3.48 -6.46 -4.36
N GLU A 47 -3.26 -7.08 -5.50
CA GLU A 47 -2.92 -6.38 -6.73
C GLU A 47 -4.06 -5.49 -7.23
N PRO A 48 -3.76 -4.30 -7.79
CA PRO A 48 -2.40 -3.76 -8.01
C PRO A 48 -1.84 -2.87 -6.88
N ASN A 49 -2.62 -2.55 -5.84
CA ASN A 49 -2.28 -1.46 -4.91
C ASN A 49 -2.93 -1.57 -3.52
N ASP A 50 -3.23 -2.78 -3.06
CA ASP A 50 -3.87 -3.13 -1.78
C ASP A 50 -5.29 -2.56 -1.58
N THR A 51 -5.86 -1.93 -2.61
CA THR A 51 -7.21 -1.33 -2.58
C THR A 51 -8.08 -2.00 -3.66
N PRO A 52 -8.54 -3.25 -3.44
CA PRO A 52 -9.36 -3.95 -4.42
C PRO A 52 -10.66 -3.19 -4.71
N THR A 53 -11.14 -3.34 -5.94
CA THR A 53 -12.36 -2.69 -6.42
C THR A 53 -13.48 -3.73 -6.54
N ALA A 54 -14.67 -3.39 -6.03
CA ALA A 54 -15.80 -4.32 -6.06
C ALA A 54 -16.21 -4.65 -7.52
N GLY A 55 -16.44 -5.93 -7.79
CA GLY A 55 -16.81 -6.45 -9.10
C GLY A 55 -15.62 -6.68 -10.05
N GLU A 56 -14.41 -6.28 -9.68
CA GLU A 56 -13.19 -6.53 -10.45
C GLU A 56 -12.42 -7.72 -9.84
N VAL A 57 -11.65 -8.43 -10.67
CA VAL A 57 -10.75 -9.48 -10.21
C VAL A 57 -9.50 -8.83 -9.63
N SER A 58 -9.16 -9.18 -8.40
CA SER A 58 -7.91 -8.80 -7.75
C SER A 58 -7.11 -10.05 -7.39
N GLN A 59 -5.81 -10.04 -7.64
CA GLN A 59 -4.93 -11.11 -7.17
C GLN A 59 -4.55 -10.82 -5.71
N VAL A 60 -4.98 -11.70 -4.81
CA VAL A 60 -4.61 -11.67 -3.40
C VAL A 60 -3.46 -12.64 -3.19
N TRP A 61 -2.42 -12.22 -2.50
CA TRP A 61 -1.32 -13.12 -2.13
C TRP A 61 -0.77 -12.82 -0.75
N LEU A 62 -0.25 -13.86 -0.09
CA LEU A 62 0.26 -13.77 1.27
C LEU A 62 1.69 -14.29 1.33
N ALA A 63 2.64 -13.39 1.60
CA ALA A 63 4.01 -13.77 1.87
C ALA A 63 4.11 -14.37 3.27
N LEU A 64 4.10 -15.71 3.35
CA LEU A 64 4.22 -16.45 4.60
C LEU A 64 5.68 -16.67 4.97
N THR A 65 6.02 -16.43 6.23
CA THR A 65 7.36 -16.65 6.76
C THR A 65 7.29 -17.29 8.14
N ARG A 66 8.26 -18.14 8.45
CA ARG A 66 8.53 -18.61 9.81
C ARG A 66 9.34 -17.56 10.57
N GLN A 67 9.38 -17.69 11.90
CA GLN A 67 10.37 -16.97 12.70
C GLN A 67 11.78 -17.15 12.11
N GLY A 68 12.53 -16.06 11.98
CA GLY A 68 13.81 -16.03 11.26
C GLY A 68 13.69 -15.70 9.77
N GLY A 69 12.49 -15.44 9.25
CA GLY A 69 12.26 -14.91 7.91
C GLY A 69 12.28 -15.95 6.78
N LYS A 70 12.32 -17.25 7.11
CA LYS A 70 12.25 -18.33 6.13
C LYS A 70 10.85 -18.39 5.50
N VAL A 71 10.76 -18.33 4.18
CA VAL A 71 9.49 -18.41 3.45
C VAL A 71 8.82 -19.77 3.69
N ILE A 72 7.49 -19.76 3.83
CA ILE A 72 6.64 -20.94 3.83
C ILE A 72 5.94 -21.01 2.47
N PRO A 73 6.37 -21.89 1.55
CA PRO A 73 5.68 -22.05 0.29
C PRO A 73 4.33 -22.77 0.51
N LEU A 74 3.37 -22.56 -0.39
CA LEU A 74 2.06 -23.18 -0.33
C LEU A 74 2.16 -24.72 -0.34
N GLU A 75 3.14 -25.30 -1.04
CA GLU A 75 3.36 -26.75 -1.08
C GLU A 75 3.71 -27.38 0.28
N ASP A 76 4.16 -26.57 1.24
CA ASP A 76 4.47 -27.00 2.61
C ASP A 76 3.32 -26.69 3.59
N CYS A 77 2.26 -26.02 3.12
CA CYS A 77 1.13 -25.58 3.94
C CYS A 77 -0.22 -26.15 3.46
N ASN A 78 -0.93 -26.82 4.37
CA ASN A 78 -2.37 -27.01 4.21
C ASN A 78 -3.09 -25.72 4.60
N CYS A 79 -3.01 -24.73 3.72
CA CYS A 79 -3.53 -23.38 3.92
C CYS A 79 -4.95 -23.23 3.36
N GLN A 80 -5.78 -22.43 4.02
CA GLN A 80 -7.10 -22.05 3.52
C GLN A 80 -7.38 -20.57 3.76
N LEU A 81 -7.78 -19.86 2.70
CA LEU A 81 -8.25 -18.48 2.76
C LEU A 81 -9.78 -18.45 2.79
N SER A 82 -10.34 -17.79 3.79
CA SER A 82 -11.78 -17.52 3.93
C SER A 82 -12.02 -16.02 4.02
N ILE A 83 -13.03 -15.53 3.29
CA ILE A 83 -13.36 -14.11 3.21
C ILE A 83 -14.75 -13.89 3.78
N TYR A 84 -14.87 -12.95 4.72
CA TYR A 84 -16.13 -12.59 5.38
C TYR A 84 -16.42 -11.10 5.16
N ASN A 85 -17.71 -10.76 5.13
CA ASN A 85 -18.14 -9.36 5.20
C ASN A 85 -18.02 -8.86 6.66
N GLU A 86 -17.67 -7.59 6.86
CA GLU A 86 -17.76 -6.93 8.16
C GLU A 86 -19.09 -6.16 8.35
N PRO A 87 -19.63 -6.05 9.59
CA PRO A 87 -19.12 -6.67 10.81
C PRO A 87 -19.22 -8.20 10.76
N HIS A 88 -18.14 -8.87 11.18
CA HIS A 88 -18.06 -10.32 11.13
C HIS A 88 -19.07 -10.93 12.12
N ASN A 89 -19.97 -11.78 11.62
CA ASN A 89 -20.82 -12.60 12.45
C ASN A 89 -20.18 -13.98 12.56
N ASN A 90 -19.70 -14.33 13.76
CA ASN A 90 -18.98 -15.59 14.06
C ASN A 90 -19.76 -16.88 13.72
N GLN A 91 -21.06 -16.78 13.43
CA GLN A 91 -21.91 -17.92 13.06
C GLN A 91 -22.11 -18.08 11.54
N LYS A 92 -21.52 -17.19 10.73
CA LYS A 92 -21.77 -17.16 9.28
C LYS A 92 -20.69 -17.92 8.53
N THR A 93 -21.11 -18.70 7.54
CA THR A 93 -20.21 -19.28 6.54
C THR A 93 -19.42 -18.16 5.83
N PRO A 94 -18.18 -18.43 5.39
CA PRO A 94 -17.43 -17.48 4.58
C PRO A 94 -18.23 -17.08 3.36
N LEU A 95 -18.13 -15.80 2.98
CA LEU A 95 -18.70 -15.29 1.75
C LEU A 95 -17.98 -15.89 0.53
N LEU A 96 -16.65 -16.00 0.61
CA LEU A 96 -15.81 -16.60 -0.41
C LEU A 96 -14.78 -17.52 0.25
N GLN A 97 -14.45 -18.62 -0.43
CA GLN A 97 -13.34 -19.51 -0.09
C GLN A 97 -12.56 -19.84 -1.37
N PRO A 98 -11.75 -18.90 -1.87
CA PRO A 98 -11.02 -19.11 -3.10
C PRO A 98 -9.97 -20.23 -2.93
N THR A 99 -9.75 -21.01 -3.98
CA THR A 99 -8.68 -22.01 -3.99
C THR A 99 -7.33 -21.31 -4.07
N LEU A 100 -6.43 -21.63 -3.14
CA LEU A 100 -5.06 -21.13 -3.16
C LEU A 100 -4.25 -21.84 -4.25
N LYS A 101 -3.46 -21.07 -4.98
CA LYS A 101 -2.48 -21.52 -5.97
C LYS A 101 -1.10 -20.95 -5.61
N PRO A 102 -0.01 -21.67 -5.92
CA PRO A 102 1.32 -21.12 -5.73
C PRO A 102 1.53 -20.00 -6.75
N ILE A 103 2.05 -18.86 -6.30
CA ILE A 103 2.43 -17.77 -7.19
C ILE A 103 3.85 -17.29 -6.92
N GLN A 104 4.40 -16.57 -7.88
CA GLN A 104 5.63 -15.80 -7.73
C GLN A 104 5.25 -14.32 -7.68
N ALA A 105 5.62 -13.63 -6.61
CA ALA A 105 5.40 -12.20 -6.49
C ALA A 105 6.57 -11.56 -5.75
N GLU A 106 6.99 -10.39 -6.22
CA GLU A 106 8.18 -9.69 -5.71
C GLU A 106 9.41 -10.63 -5.66
N ARG A 107 9.91 -10.91 -4.45
CA ARG A 107 11.03 -11.80 -4.16
C ARG A 107 10.61 -13.17 -3.61
N TYR A 108 9.32 -13.43 -3.52
CA TYR A 108 8.77 -14.63 -2.90
C TYR A 108 8.35 -15.66 -3.95
N GLU A 109 8.69 -16.92 -3.68
CA GLU A 109 8.41 -18.03 -4.58
C GLU A 109 7.42 -19.01 -3.97
N GLY A 110 6.48 -19.50 -4.78
CA GLY A 110 5.54 -20.54 -4.39
C GLY A 110 4.60 -20.13 -3.25
N ILE A 111 4.42 -18.83 -2.98
CA ILE A 111 3.56 -18.35 -1.90
C ILE A 111 2.07 -18.56 -2.20
N PRO A 112 1.21 -18.67 -1.17
CA PRO A 112 -0.24 -18.75 -1.39
C PRO A 112 -0.78 -17.48 -2.04
N GLY A 113 -1.43 -17.64 -3.19
CA GLY A 113 -2.20 -16.60 -3.85
C GLY A 113 -3.53 -17.11 -4.40
N ALA A 114 -4.44 -16.21 -4.72
CA ALA A 114 -5.74 -16.50 -5.32
C ALA A 114 -6.28 -15.29 -6.08
N ASP A 115 -7.06 -15.55 -7.12
CA ASP A 115 -7.84 -14.51 -7.79
C ASP A 115 -9.19 -14.38 -7.06
N VAL A 116 -9.55 -13.16 -6.69
CA VAL A 116 -10.74 -12.86 -5.87
C VAL A 116 -11.52 -11.74 -6.51
N THR A 117 -12.84 -11.92 -6.64
CA THR A 117 -13.77 -10.83 -6.98
C THR A 117 -14.63 -10.51 -5.77
N PHE A 118 -14.40 -9.35 -5.17
CA PHE A 118 -15.22 -8.87 -4.07
C PHE A 118 -16.58 -8.38 -4.60
N PRO A 119 -17.71 -8.90 -4.11
CA PRO A 119 -19.01 -8.65 -4.77
C PRO A 119 -19.55 -7.24 -4.53
N LYS A 120 -19.16 -6.60 -3.43
CA LYS A 120 -19.65 -5.27 -3.03
C LYS A 120 -18.56 -4.43 -2.39
N PRO A 121 -18.66 -3.09 -2.43
CA PRO A 121 -17.77 -2.22 -1.68
C PRO A 121 -17.99 -2.40 -0.17
N GLY A 122 -16.96 -2.14 0.63
CA GLY A 122 -17.04 -2.22 2.09
C GLY A 122 -15.88 -2.96 2.73
N ASN A 123 -16.00 -3.22 4.03
CA ASN A 123 -14.97 -3.88 4.80
C ASN A 123 -15.15 -5.40 4.80
N TYR A 124 -14.03 -6.09 4.65
CA TYR A 124 -13.95 -7.54 4.66
C TYR A 124 -12.88 -8.01 5.63
N LEU A 125 -13.13 -9.17 6.21
CA LEU A 125 -12.14 -9.91 6.99
C LEU A 125 -11.63 -11.07 6.14
N LEU A 126 -10.33 -11.04 5.81
CA LEU A 126 -9.62 -12.16 5.21
C LEU A 126 -8.98 -12.96 6.33
N GLN A 127 -9.44 -14.20 6.49
CA GLN A 127 -8.91 -15.16 7.44
C GLN A 127 -8.06 -16.19 6.70
N LEU A 128 -6.78 -16.26 7.02
CA LEU A 128 -5.89 -17.32 6.56
C LEU A 128 -5.59 -18.28 7.71
N THR A 129 -5.98 -19.54 7.54
CA THR A 129 -5.57 -20.62 8.44
C THR A 129 -4.58 -21.53 7.74
N GLY A 130 -3.72 -22.18 8.52
CA GLY A 130 -2.77 -23.13 7.97
C GLY A 130 -2.18 -24.07 9.01
N LYS A 131 -1.81 -25.26 8.55
CA LYS A 131 -1.00 -26.23 9.31
C LYS A 131 0.10 -26.76 8.40
N PRO A 132 1.27 -27.12 8.95
CA PRO A 132 2.32 -27.69 8.13
C PRO A 132 1.89 -29.05 7.55
N ILE A 133 2.38 -29.35 6.36
CA ILE A 133 2.25 -30.71 5.79
C ILE A 133 3.21 -31.66 6.50
N LYS A 134 4.43 -31.20 6.82
CA LYS A 134 5.43 -31.96 7.60
C LYS A 134 5.36 -31.52 9.07
N SER A 135 5.05 -32.46 9.97
CA SER A 135 4.95 -32.13 11.40
C SER A 135 6.25 -31.50 11.94
N GLY A 136 6.12 -30.44 12.74
CA GLY A 136 7.24 -29.73 13.38
C GLY A 136 7.84 -28.58 12.56
N ASP A 137 7.43 -28.40 11.29
CA ASP A 137 7.96 -27.35 10.43
C ASP A 137 7.60 -25.93 10.90
N PHE A 138 6.33 -25.73 11.25
CA PHE A 138 5.78 -24.52 11.85
C PHE A 138 4.48 -24.86 12.59
N GLU A 139 3.96 -23.97 13.42
CA GLU A 139 2.73 -24.24 14.17
C GLU A 139 1.46 -23.94 13.37
N TYR A 140 0.34 -24.57 13.75
CA TYR A 140 -0.97 -24.15 13.25
C TYR A 140 -1.18 -22.66 13.54
N PHE A 141 -1.67 -21.91 12.55
CA PHE A 141 -1.90 -20.47 12.67
C PHE A 141 -3.31 -20.07 12.18
N ASN A 142 -3.78 -18.94 12.69
CA ASN A 142 -5.00 -18.26 12.24
C ASN A 142 -4.78 -16.74 12.18
N LEU A 143 -4.62 -16.21 10.97
CA LEU A 143 -4.26 -14.81 10.72
C LEU A 143 -5.43 -14.05 10.09
N HIS A 144 -5.69 -12.85 10.60
CA HIS A 144 -6.85 -12.04 10.27
C HIS A 144 -6.43 -10.68 9.70
N PHE A 145 -6.92 -10.34 8.51
CA PHE A 145 -6.63 -9.09 7.81
C PHE A 145 -7.93 -8.35 7.48
N SER A 146 -8.04 -7.10 7.92
CA SER A 146 -9.13 -6.21 7.52
C SER A 146 -8.76 -5.54 6.19
N VAL A 147 -9.64 -5.66 5.20
CA VAL A 147 -9.47 -5.11 3.86
C VAL A 147 -10.66 -4.22 3.54
N THR A 148 -10.38 -3.01 3.03
CA THR A 148 -11.42 -2.10 2.54
C THR A 148 -11.50 -2.21 1.01
N VAL A 149 -12.67 -2.58 0.50
CA VAL A 149 -12.94 -2.69 -0.94
C VAL A 149 -13.61 -1.42 -1.44
N ALA A 150 -13.01 -0.81 -2.46
CA ALA A 150 -13.50 0.41 -3.08
C ALA A 150 -14.75 0.17 -3.95
N THR A 151 -15.45 1.27 -4.25
CA THR A 151 -16.62 1.23 -5.14
C THR A 151 -16.21 0.87 -6.57
N GLY A 152 -16.85 -0.16 -7.12
CA GLY A 152 -16.71 -0.54 -8.52
C GLY A 152 -17.07 0.59 -9.47
N LYS A 153 -16.47 0.61 -10.67
CA LYS A 153 -16.96 1.47 -11.75
C LYS A 153 -18.40 1.07 -12.05
N SER A 154 -19.34 1.98 -11.80
CA SER A 154 -20.70 1.82 -12.32
C SER A 154 -20.58 1.79 -13.84
N VAL A 155 -20.85 0.63 -14.45
CA VAL A 155 -21.09 0.58 -15.88
C VAL A 155 -22.37 1.38 -16.10
N ASN A 156 -22.21 2.65 -16.50
CA ASN A 156 -23.31 3.44 -17.02
C ASN A 156 -23.72 2.81 -18.35
N ILE A 157 -24.55 1.76 -18.28
CA ILE A 157 -25.31 1.28 -19.42
C ILE A 157 -26.37 2.35 -19.67
N THR A 158 -25.98 3.44 -20.31
CA THR A 158 -26.95 4.30 -20.97
C THR A 158 -27.61 3.44 -22.03
N ASN A 159 -28.88 3.14 -21.79
CA ASN A 159 -29.77 2.37 -22.65
C ASN A 159 -29.59 2.75 -24.12
N THR A 160 -28.71 2.03 -24.82
CA THR A 160 -28.68 2.00 -26.28
C THR A 160 -29.11 0.60 -26.66
N LYS A 161 -30.41 0.47 -26.91
CA LYS A 161 -31.05 -0.66 -27.58
C LYS A 161 -30.13 -1.18 -28.71
N PRO A 162 -29.82 -2.49 -28.78
CA PRO A 162 -29.04 -3.03 -29.90
C PRO A 162 -29.85 -2.87 -31.19
N SER A 163 -29.43 -1.96 -32.06
CA SER A 163 -29.77 -2.00 -33.48
C SER A 163 -28.56 -2.60 -34.18
N ILE A 164 -28.69 -3.86 -34.58
CA ILE A 164 -27.68 -4.59 -35.34
C ILE A 164 -27.72 -4.03 -36.76
N ASN A 165 -26.76 -3.16 -37.10
CA ASN A 165 -26.49 -2.82 -38.49
C ASN A 165 -25.23 -3.57 -38.94
N PRO A 166 -25.32 -4.54 -39.89
CA PRO A 166 -24.19 -5.35 -40.29
C PRO A 166 -23.34 -4.59 -41.32
N ASN A 167 -22.58 -3.57 -40.90
CA ASN A 167 -21.56 -3.01 -41.78
C ASN A 167 -20.42 -2.27 -41.06
N ILE A 168 -19.72 -2.94 -40.14
CA ILE A 168 -18.40 -2.46 -39.67
C ILE A 168 -17.35 -3.50 -40.04
N LYS A 169 -16.98 -3.47 -41.31
CA LYS A 169 -15.70 -3.98 -41.81
C LYS A 169 -14.82 -2.77 -42.14
N ALA A 170 -14.42 -2.03 -41.11
CA ALA A 170 -13.35 -1.03 -41.17
C ALA A 170 -12.97 -0.62 -39.73
N ASN A 171 -11.67 -0.44 -39.49
CA ASN A 171 -11.05 0.19 -38.30
C ASN A 171 -10.41 -0.74 -37.25
N THR A 172 -9.91 -1.90 -37.65
CA THR A 172 -8.91 -2.66 -36.85
C THR A 172 -7.57 -1.91 -36.73
N LYS A 173 -7.32 -0.89 -37.57
CA LYS A 173 -6.08 -0.08 -37.53
C LYS A 173 -6.08 1.01 -36.44
N GLN A 174 -7.22 1.33 -35.84
CA GLN A 174 -7.31 2.38 -34.81
C GLN A 174 -7.09 1.85 -33.37
N LEU A 175 -7.00 0.52 -33.19
CA LEU A 175 -6.77 -0.11 -31.88
C LEU A 175 -5.29 -0.41 -31.60
N LEU A 176 -4.40 -0.24 -32.59
CA LEU A 176 -2.96 -0.53 -32.45
C LEU A 176 -2.09 0.71 -32.15
N ASP A 177 -2.59 1.93 -32.41
CA ASP A 177 -1.81 3.17 -32.22
C ASP A 177 -1.97 3.80 -30.82
N ASN A 178 -2.88 3.29 -29.98
CA ASN A 178 -3.06 3.76 -28.60
C ASN A 178 -2.25 2.95 -27.55
N ILE A 179 -1.32 2.09 -27.99
CA ILE A 179 -0.51 1.21 -27.12
C ILE A 179 0.91 1.76 -26.86
N ILE A 180 1.27 2.93 -27.42
CA ILE A 180 2.61 3.50 -27.22
C ILE A 180 2.51 4.97 -26.84
N GLU A 181 2.22 5.24 -25.56
CA GLU A 181 2.60 6.49 -24.91
C GLU A 181 3.84 6.21 -24.04
N PRO A 182 4.98 6.91 -24.25
CA PRO A 182 6.21 6.66 -23.52
C PRO A 182 6.04 6.87 -22.01
N GLN A 183 6.48 5.87 -21.28
CA GLN A 183 6.70 5.86 -19.85
C GLN A 183 7.63 7.02 -19.42
N GLU A 184 7.09 8.07 -18.82
CA GLU A 184 7.90 9.02 -18.05
C GLU A 184 8.26 8.40 -16.70
N SER A 185 9.49 7.94 -16.60
CA SER A 185 10.16 7.63 -15.34
C SER A 185 10.21 8.88 -14.44
N PRO A 186 9.79 8.83 -13.16
CA PRO A 186 10.08 9.92 -12.24
C PRO A 186 11.60 10.01 -12.05
N SER A 187 12.16 11.04 -12.67
CA SER A 187 13.56 11.43 -12.63
C SER A 187 14.08 11.47 -11.18
N ILE A 188 15.23 10.84 -10.95
CA ILE A 188 16.03 10.89 -9.71
C ILE A 188 16.67 12.28 -9.55
N ILE A 189 15.85 13.34 -9.49
CA ILE A 189 16.30 14.74 -9.35
C ILE A 189 15.79 15.37 -8.03
N GLY A 190 14.98 14.64 -7.26
CA GLY A 190 14.48 15.10 -5.95
C GLY A 190 15.40 14.87 -4.75
N LEU A 191 16.52 14.17 -4.89
CA LEU A 191 17.34 13.70 -3.75
C LEU A 191 18.58 14.56 -3.43
N LEU A 192 18.81 15.68 -4.13
CA LEU A 192 20.00 16.53 -3.93
C LEU A 192 19.70 17.95 -3.39
N SER A 193 18.44 18.34 -3.21
CA SER A 193 18.10 19.69 -2.72
C SER A 193 18.10 19.84 -1.20
N SER A 194 18.07 18.74 -0.43
CA SER A 194 18.02 18.78 1.04
C SER A 194 19.39 18.95 1.71
N LEU A 195 20.49 18.65 1.02
CA LEU A 195 21.85 18.86 1.57
C LEU A 195 22.32 20.32 1.46
N LEU A 196 21.89 21.06 0.42
CA LEU A 196 22.29 22.46 0.25
C LEU A 196 21.68 23.39 1.31
N VAL A 197 20.43 23.15 1.73
CA VAL A 197 19.78 24.00 2.75
C VAL A 197 20.46 23.87 4.13
N GLY A 198 20.87 22.66 4.51
CA GLY A 198 21.54 22.42 5.80
C GLY A 198 22.89 23.15 5.92
N ILE A 199 23.66 23.19 4.83
CA ILE A 199 24.98 23.85 4.81
C ILE A 199 24.85 25.38 4.97
N PHE A 200 23.86 26.02 4.33
CA PHE A 200 23.66 27.47 4.47
C PHE A 200 23.23 27.89 5.89
N ILE A 201 22.45 27.06 6.59
CA ILE A 201 22.06 27.34 7.98
C ILE A 201 23.27 27.26 8.91
N ILE A 202 24.10 26.22 8.78
CA ILE A 202 25.30 26.06 9.62
C ILE A 202 26.30 27.19 9.33
N LEU A 203 26.55 27.52 8.05
CA LEU A 203 27.47 28.60 7.68
C LEU A 203 26.98 29.97 8.17
N GLY A 204 25.67 30.22 8.13
CA GLY A 204 25.05 31.43 8.67
C GLY A 204 25.24 31.58 10.18
N ILE A 205 25.08 30.49 10.94
CA ILE A 205 25.28 30.50 12.40
C ILE A 205 26.75 30.77 12.75
N VAL A 206 27.69 30.13 12.03
CA VAL A 206 29.13 30.32 12.26
C VAL A 206 29.56 31.76 11.94
N LEU A 207 29.12 32.32 10.81
CA LEU A 207 29.43 33.71 10.46
C LEU A 207 28.82 34.70 11.46
N PHE A 208 27.62 34.42 11.97
CA PHE A 208 27.00 35.25 13.01
C PHE A 208 27.79 35.22 14.32
N MET A 209 28.24 34.04 14.75
CA MET A 209 29.10 33.88 15.94
C MET A 209 30.43 34.63 15.79
N MET A 210 31.08 34.51 14.62
CA MET A 210 32.35 35.22 14.35
C MET A 210 32.19 36.74 14.29
N GLN A 211 31.03 37.25 13.86
CA GLN A 211 30.76 38.70 13.88
C GLN A 211 30.38 39.23 15.27
N ALA A 212 29.84 38.38 16.15
CA ALA A 212 29.54 38.75 17.53
C ALA A 212 30.82 38.85 18.38
N ASP A 213 31.80 37.96 18.14
CA ASP A 213 33.09 37.95 18.85
C ASP A 213 33.97 39.17 18.51
N LYS A 214 33.90 39.68 17.27
CA LYS A 214 34.65 40.87 16.84
C LYS A 214 34.08 42.21 17.33
N ARG A 215 32.91 42.22 17.99
CA ARG A 215 32.26 43.45 18.48
C ARG A 215 32.19 43.53 20.01
N GLY A 216 32.85 42.60 20.71
CA GLY A 216 33.08 42.64 22.16
C GLY A 216 34.33 43.43 22.52
#